data_AF-A0A8C3G7N0-F1
#
_entry.id   AF-A0A8C3G7N0-F1
#
_cell.length_a   1.000
_cell.length_b   1.000
_cell.length_c   1.000
_cell.angle_alpha   90.00
_cell.angle_beta   90.00
_cell.angle_gamma   90.00
#
_symmetry.space_group_name_H-M   'P 1'
#
loop_
_entity.id
_entity.type
_entity.pdbx_description
1 polymer ?
#
loop_
_entity_poly.entity_id
_entity_poly.type
_entity_poly.pdbx_seq_one_letter_code
_entity_poly.pdbx_strand_id
1 'polypeptide(L)'
;YKTNKQKRDSSARGTVKDKANFKVEEDVSALRKAIEGVGTTEKTLIEVLTQRSNAQRQLIAKAYEKATGRKLAADLEGDTHGDFEDVLVALVTAPDIYDCQEVIKAIKGAGTTESTLTEIFASRSNRQIKALSEAYLAKTGKLLIHDLQSEVSGDYGKALLILAELRIFQTSPLFPPQALYEAGEKKWGTDEGTFIDVLCHRSIPQLRQTLVEYKNISKKTLQESIESEMSGSMESLLVAVVKCVKNVPAYLAERLFRSMKGAGTTESTLTRIMVSRSEIDLLDIRAEYKKLFGSSIYSALESEVSGSYGDTLKRLCGQDD
;
A
#
# COMPACT_ATOMS: atom_id res chain seq x y z
N TYR A 1 -13.12 35.45 17.83
CA TYR A 1 -13.56 35.55 16.43
C TYR A 1 -12.79 34.56 15.58
N LYS A 2 -13.52 33.59 15.00
CA LYS A 2 -13.18 32.64 13.92
C LYS A 2 -12.04 31.63 14.15
N THR A 3 -12.48 30.43 14.52
CA THR A 3 -11.82 29.13 14.39
C THR A 3 -11.32 28.88 12.97
N ASN A 4 -10.05 28.47 12.86
CA ASN A 4 -9.43 27.95 11.65
C ASN A 4 -10.15 26.67 11.23
N LYS A 5 -11.09 26.78 10.28
CA LYS A 5 -11.64 25.64 9.55
C LYS A 5 -10.47 24.98 8.80
N GLN A 6 -10.23 23.72 9.10
CA GLN A 6 -9.40 22.81 8.30
C GLN A 6 -9.73 23.02 6.81
N LYS A 7 -8.72 23.43 6.05
CA LYS A 7 -8.69 23.25 4.60
C LYS A 7 -8.87 21.75 4.37
N ARG A 8 -10.05 21.32 3.93
CA ARG A 8 -10.25 19.99 3.38
C ARG A 8 -9.33 19.88 2.18
N ASP A 9 -8.45 18.88 2.14
CA ASP A 9 -7.76 18.51 0.90
C ASP A 9 -8.83 18.04 -0.09
N SER A 10 -9.22 18.93 -1.00
CA SER A 10 -10.13 18.62 -2.10
C SER A 10 -9.45 17.79 -3.21
N SER A 11 -8.26 17.24 -2.95
CA SER A 11 -7.43 16.52 -3.92
C SER A 11 -7.37 15.01 -3.70
N ALA A 12 -7.89 14.49 -2.58
CA ALA A 12 -7.93 13.04 -2.35
C ALA A 12 -8.99 12.39 -3.24
N ARG A 13 -8.58 11.39 -4.03
CA ARG A 13 -9.43 10.64 -4.98
C ARG A 13 -9.74 9.24 -4.43
N GLY A 14 -9.94 9.18 -3.11
CA GLY A 14 -10.45 8.01 -2.41
C GLY A 14 -11.94 7.77 -2.62
N THR A 15 -12.35 6.52 -2.49
CA THR A 15 -13.74 6.05 -2.51
C THR A 15 -14.40 6.19 -1.14
N VAL A 16 -13.64 6.04 -0.05
CA VAL A 16 -14.09 6.27 1.33
C VAL A 16 -13.85 7.72 1.71
N LYS A 17 -14.83 8.34 2.38
CA LYS A 17 -14.81 9.74 2.79
C LYS A 17 -15.37 9.88 4.21
N ASP A 18 -15.13 11.04 4.82
CA ASP A 18 -15.77 11.40 6.09
C ASP A 18 -17.30 11.29 5.98
N LYS A 19 -17.93 10.54 6.89
CA LYS A 19 -19.38 10.55 7.01
C LYS A 19 -19.85 11.92 7.50
N ALA A 20 -20.83 12.49 6.79
CA ALA A 20 -21.55 13.67 7.23
C ALA A 20 -22.41 13.36 8.47
N ASN A 21 -22.51 14.32 9.40
CA ASN A 21 -23.25 14.16 10.65
C ASN A 21 -22.78 12.95 11.49
N PHE A 22 -21.47 12.66 11.45
CA PHE A 22 -20.85 11.60 12.24
C PHE A 22 -21.09 11.82 13.74
N LYS A 23 -21.59 10.77 14.40
CA LYS A 23 -21.81 10.69 15.84
C LYS A 23 -21.17 9.42 16.35
N VAL A 24 -20.11 9.58 17.15
CA VAL A 24 -19.26 8.48 17.58
C VAL A 24 -20.03 7.50 18.47
N GLU A 25 -20.96 7.99 19.29
CA GLU A 25 -21.73 7.20 20.25
C GLU A 25 -22.70 6.23 19.55
N GLU A 26 -23.32 6.66 18.45
CA GLU A 26 -24.21 5.81 17.65
C GLU A 26 -23.42 4.66 17.00
N ASP A 27 -22.25 4.95 16.42
CA ASP A 27 -21.40 3.94 15.81
C ASP A 27 -20.82 2.97 16.85
N VAL A 28 -20.39 3.46 18.02
CA VAL A 28 -19.94 2.60 19.13
C VAL A 28 -21.06 1.67 19.60
N SER A 29 -22.29 2.19 19.79
CA SER A 29 -23.43 1.37 20.19
C SER A 29 -23.77 0.31 19.13
N ALA A 30 -23.70 0.65 17.85
CA ALA A 30 -23.96 -0.28 16.75
C ALA A 30 -22.91 -1.40 16.69
N LEU A 31 -21.62 -1.06 16.78
CA LEU A 31 -20.52 -2.02 16.78
C LEU A 31 -20.56 -2.94 18.00
N ARG A 32 -20.81 -2.39 19.20
CA ARG A 32 -20.97 -3.20 20.42
C ARG A 32 -22.09 -4.22 20.28
N LYS A 33 -23.27 -3.79 19.81
CA LYS A 33 -24.39 -4.70 19.58
C LYS A 33 -24.07 -5.77 18.53
N ALA A 34 -23.29 -5.41 17.52
CA ALA A 34 -22.89 -6.33 16.45
C ALA A 34 -21.89 -7.40 16.88
N ILE A 35 -21.05 -7.07 17.88
CA ILE A 35 -20.02 -7.93 18.50
C ILE A 35 -20.67 -8.76 19.63
N GLU A 36 -21.33 -8.12 20.60
CA GLU A 36 -21.92 -8.75 21.80
C GLU A 36 -23.20 -9.58 21.52
N GLY A 37 -23.81 -9.47 20.33
CA GLY A 37 -25.05 -10.17 19.98
C GLY A 37 -24.91 -11.69 19.90
N VAL A 38 -26.03 -12.42 19.92
CA VAL A 38 -26.02 -13.87 19.61
C VAL A 38 -25.73 -14.03 18.12
N GLY A 39 -24.46 -14.22 17.78
CA GLY A 39 -23.95 -14.24 16.42
C GLY A 39 -23.57 -12.84 15.92
N THR A 40 -22.43 -12.77 15.24
CA THR A 40 -21.89 -11.56 14.64
C THR A 40 -22.88 -10.98 13.64
N THR A 41 -23.14 -9.67 13.68
CA THR A 41 -23.93 -9.01 12.61
C THR A 41 -22.98 -8.36 11.60
N GLU A 42 -22.37 -9.18 10.74
CA GLU A 42 -21.32 -8.79 9.79
C GLU A 42 -21.74 -7.59 8.94
N LYS A 43 -23.01 -7.55 8.53
CA LYS A 43 -23.59 -6.41 7.80
C LYS A 43 -23.40 -5.08 8.52
N THR A 44 -23.62 -5.05 9.84
CA THR A 44 -23.45 -3.83 10.64
C THR A 44 -21.98 -3.42 10.70
N LEU A 45 -21.07 -4.38 10.89
CA LEU A 45 -19.62 -4.13 10.90
C LEU A 45 -19.18 -3.52 9.57
N ILE A 46 -19.61 -4.11 8.45
CA ILE A 46 -19.33 -3.63 7.10
C ILE A 46 -19.89 -2.22 6.90
N GLU A 47 -21.16 -1.99 7.19
CA GLU A 47 -21.83 -0.70 6.97
C GLU A 47 -21.20 0.43 7.78
N VAL A 48 -20.84 0.18 9.04
CA VAL A 48 -20.18 1.18 9.88
C VAL A 48 -18.75 1.39 9.39
N LEU A 49 -17.93 0.34 9.30
CA LEU A 49 -16.50 0.48 9.09
C LEU A 49 -16.15 0.92 7.66
N THR A 50 -16.86 0.48 6.63
CA THR A 50 -16.56 0.89 5.24
C THR A 50 -17.03 2.30 4.89
N GLN A 51 -17.90 2.92 5.71
CA GLN A 51 -18.47 4.25 5.46
C GLN A 51 -17.97 5.32 6.43
N ARG A 52 -16.89 5.07 7.15
CA ARG A 52 -16.19 6.07 7.97
C ARG A 52 -14.77 6.19 7.45
N SER A 53 -14.24 7.41 7.41
CA SER A 53 -12.81 7.59 7.19
C SER A 53 -12.01 6.96 8.33
N ASN A 54 -10.75 6.64 8.10
CA ASN A 54 -9.89 6.07 9.12
C ASN A 54 -9.79 7.01 10.32
N ALA A 55 -9.73 8.33 10.09
CA ALA A 55 -9.77 9.32 11.17
C ALA A 55 -11.03 9.18 12.05
N GLN A 56 -12.20 8.97 11.45
CA GLN A 56 -13.44 8.69 12.20
C GLN A 56 -13.39 7.32 12.89
N ARG A 57 -12.82 6.29 12.26
CA ARG A 57 -12.62 4.97 12.89
C ARG A 57 -11.69 5.04 14.09
N GLN A 58 -10.67 5.89 14.10
CA GLN A 58 -9.83 6.12 15.27
C GLN A 58 -10.62 6.74 16.43
N LEU A 59 -11.53 7.67 16.14
CA LEU A 59 -12.44 8.23 17.15
C LEU A 59 -13.39 7.16 17.71
N ILE A 60 -13.94 6.31 16.82
CA ILE A 60 -14.79 5.18 17.21
C ILE A 60 -14.00 4.22 18.11
N ALA A 61 -12.80 3.79 17.70
CA ALA A 61 -11.98 2.84 18.46
C ALA A 61 -11.67 3.37 19.87
N LYS A 62 -11.30 4.65 19.99
CA LYS A 62 -11.06 5.29 21.29
C LYS A 62 -12.32 5.36 22.17
N ALA A 63 -13.46 5.73 21.58
CA ALA A 63 -14.72 5.81 22.31
C ALA A 63 -15.24 4.42 22.71
N TYR A 64 -15.03 3.41 21.85
CA TYR A 64 -15.32 2.01 22.12
C TYR A 64 -14.53 1.53 23.34
N GLU A 65 -13.20 1.72 23.34
CA GLU A 65 -12.33 1.33 24.46
C GLU A 65 -12.73 2.02 25.77
N LYS A 66 -13.08 3.32 25.71
CA LYS A 66 -13.60 4.03 26.88
C LYS A 66 -14.91 3.44 27.41
N ALA A 67 -15.78 2.94 26.54
CA ALA A 67 -17.11 2.44 26.90
C ALA A 67 -17.12 0.97 27.34
N THR A 68 -16.19 0.15 26.83
CA THR A 68 -16.16 -1.30 27.07
C THR A 68 -14.97 -1.76 27.92
N GLY A 69 -13.90 -0.95 27.99
CA GLY A 69 -12.62 -1.37 28.54
C GLY A 69 -11.82 -2.34 27.65
N ARG A 70 -12.31 -2.63 26.43
CA ARG A 70 -11.68 -3.54 25.45
C ARG A 70 -11.35 -2.79 24.16
N LYS A 71 -10.30 -3.22 23.46
CA LYS A 71 -9.90 -2.62 22.18
C LYS A 71 -10.80 -3.14 21.06
N LEU A 72 -11.33 -2.23 20.24
CA LEU A 72 -12.17 -2.60 19.09
C LEU A 72 -11.49 -3.62 18.16
N ALA A 73 -10.20 -3.43 17.84
CA ALA A 73 -9.47 -4.38 17.00
C ALA A 73 -9.41 -5.79 17.62
N ALA A 74 -9.16 -5.89 18.92
CA ALA A 74 -9.09 -7.19 19.61
C ALA A 74 -10.47 -7.87 19.70
N ASP A 75 -11.55 -7.11 19.85
CA ASP A 75 -12.89 -7.65 19.83
C ASP A 75 -13.29 -8.10 18.41
N LEU A 76 -12.82 -7.42 17.35
CA LEU A 76 -13.00 -7.89 15.97
C LEU A 76 -12.22 -9.20 15.72
N GLU A 77 -10.97 -9.29 16.18
CA GLU A 77 -10.15 -10.52 16.13
C GLU A 77 -10.80 -11.69 16.90
N GLY A 78 -11.52 -11.41 17.99
CA GLY A 78 -12.19 -12.43 18.79
C GLY A 78 -13.50 -12.96 18.21
N ASP A 79 -14.26 -12.09 17.50
CA ASP A 79 -15.62 -12.38 17.04
C ASP A 79 -15.75 -12.58 15.52
N THR A 80 -14.67 -12.38 14.77
CA THR A 80 -14.60 -12.68 13.33
C THR A 80 -13.45 -13.64 13.05
N HIS A 81 -13.34 -14.13 11.82
CA HIS A 81 -12.27 -15.04 11.43
C HIS A 81 -11.90 -14.88 9.96
N GLY A 82 -10.70 -15.36 9.60
CA GLY A 82 -10.21 -15.42 8.22
C GLY A 82 -10.07 -14.04 7.57
N ASP A 83 -10.21 -13.97 6.24
CA ASP A 83 -9.96 -12.73 5.50
C ASP A 83 -10.95 -11.60 5.86
N PHE A 84 -12.14 -11.97 6.37
CA PHE A 84 -13.09 -11.00 6.88
C PHE A 84 -12.58 -10.32 8.15
N GLU A 85 -11.97 -11.06 9.07
CA GLU A 85 -11.30 -10.49 10.23
C GLU A 85 -10.16 -9.56 9.80
N ASP A 86 -9.28 -10.05 8.92
CA ASP A 86 -8.11 -9.31 8.46
C ASP A 86 -8.49 -7.94 7.86
N VAL A 87 -9.52 -7.88 7.02
CA VAL A 87 -9.97 -6.61 6.43
C VAL A 87 -10.59 -5.66 7.46
N LEU A 88 -11.35 -6.16 8.44
CA LEU A 88 -11.95 -5.31 9.47
C LEU A 88 -10.89 -4.72 10.42
N VAL A 89 -9.92 -5.55 10.83
CA VAL A 89 -8.78 -5.12 11.65
C VAL A 89 -7.93 -4.11 10.90
N ALA A 90 -7.66 -4.35 9.61
CA ALA A 90 -6.96 -3.40 8.75
C ALA A 90 -7.71 -2.06 8.67
N LEU A 91 -9.04 -2.07 8.53
CA LEU A 91 -9.85 -0.85 8.43
C LEU A 91 -9.78 0.02 9.70
N VAL A 92 -9.75 -0.58 10.89
CA VAL A 92 -9.70 0.16 12.17
C VAL A 92 -8.28 0.51 12.62
N THR A 93 -7.26 -0.03 11.96
CA THR A 93 -5.85 0.26 12.25
C THR A 93 -5.43 1.57 11.59
N ALA A 94 -4.68 2.43 12.30
CA ALA A 94 -4.15 3.66 11.72
C ALA A 94 -3.20 3.35 10.54
N PRO A 95 -3.15 4.15 9.46
CA PRO A 95 -2.47 3.74 8.22
C PRO A 95 -0.96 3.44 8.38
N ASP A 96 -0.27 4.24 9.18
CA ASP A 96 1.15 4.07 9.53
C ASP A 96 1.39 2.83 10.40
N ILE A 97 0.48 2.55 11.33
CA ILE A 97 0.50 1.34 12.15
C ILE A 97 0.21 0.10 11.28
N TYR A 98 -0.68 0.20 10.29
CA TYR A 98 -1.01 -0.91 9.40
C TYR A 98 0.15 -1.23 8.46
N ASP A 99 0.76 -0.23 7.81
CA ASP A 99 1.99 -0.43 7.03
C ASP A 99 3.10 -1.03 7.93
N CYS A 100 3.21 -0.60 9.20
CA CYS A 100 4.18 -1.16 10.16
C CYS A 100 3.91 -2.64 10.44
N GLN A 101 2.66 -3.02 10.65
CA GLN A 101 2.28 -4.41 10.85
C GLN A 101 2.58 -5.26 9.62
N GLU A 102 2.30 -4.77 8.42
CA GLU A 102 2.58 -5.49 7.17
C GLU A 102 4.09 -5.68 6.95
N VAL A 103 4.91 -4.68 7.28
CA VAL A 103 6.37 -4.82 7.24
C VAL A 103 6.87 -5.82 8.28
N ILE A 104 6.38 -5.76 9.52
CA ILE A 104 6.74 -6.74 10.56
C ILE A 104 6.35 -8.15 10.12
N LYS A 105 5.13 -8.35 9.58
CA LYS A 105 4.69 -9.65 9.06
C LYS A 105 5.60 -10.12 7.92
N ALA A 106 6.01 -9.22 7.03
CA ALA A 106 6.84 -9.56 5.88
C ALA A 106 8.27 -9.97 6.24
N ILE A 107 8.79 -9.57 7.40
CA ILE A 107 10.15 -9.92 7.86
C ILE A 107 10.16 -10.89 9.04
N LYS A 108 8.99 -11.34 9.52
CA LYS A 108 8.89 -12.23 10.67
C LYS A 108 8.77 -13.67 10.21
N GLY A 109 9.64 -14.53 10.73
CA GLY A 109 9.56 -15.98 10.56
C GLY A 109 10.71 -16.52 9.70
N ALA A 110 10.55 -17.73 9.17
CA ALA A 110 11.53 -18.29 8.25
C ALA A 110 11.32 -17.72 6.85
N GLY A 111 12.21 -16.85 6.41
CA GLY A 111 12.16 -16.18 5.11
C GLY A 111 11.52 -14.78 5.17
N THR A 112 11.58 -14.08 4.04
CA THR A 112 11.04 -12.73 3.88
C THR A 112 9.98 -12.74 2.79
N THR A 113 8.95 -11.89 2.92
CA THR A 113 7.96 -11.64 1.85
C THR A 113 8.38 -10.41 1.05
N GLU A 114 9.33 -10.57 0.13
CA GLU A 114 9.91 -9.46 -0.65
C GLU A 114 8.86 -8.72 -1.49
N SER A 115 7.80 -9.39 -1.90
CA SER A 115 6.70 -8.81 -2.70
C SER A 115 5.91 -7.75 -1.92
N THR A 116 5.74 -7.92 -0.60
CA THR A 116 5.10 -6.95 0.30
C THR A 116 6.02 -5.77 0.58
N LEU A 117 7.29 -6.05 0.92
CA LEU A 117 8.29 -4.99 1.12
C LEU A 117 8.44 -4.12 -0.14
N THR A 118 8.53 -4.76 -1.31
CA THR A 118 8.58 -4.07 -2.61
C THR A 118 7.35 -3.21 -2.85
N GLU A 119 6.15 -3.67 -2.51
CA GLU A 119 4.93 -2.86 -2.64
C GLU A 119 5.03 -1.56 -1.84
N ILE A 120 5.36 -1.71 -0.55
CA ILE A 120 5.32 -0.63 0.42
C ILE A 120 6.41 0.38 0.08
N PHE A 121 7.66 -0.05 -0.02
CA PHE A 121 8.78 0.87 -0.22
C PHE A 121 8.85 1.49 -1.62
N ALA A 122 8.26 0.87 -2.65
CA ALA A 122 8.18 1.49 -3.98
C ALA A 122 7.01 2.49 -4.13
N SER A 123 5.87 2.24 -3.45
CA SER A 123 4.62 2.99 -3.68
C SER A 123 4.33 4.10 -2.66
N ARG A 124 4.86 3.99 -1.43
CA ARG A 124 4.59 4.96 -0.36
C ARG A 124 5.41 6.24 -0.57
N SER A 125 4.81 7.37 -0.20
CA SER A 125 5.50 8.66 -0.17
C SER A 125 6.51 8.73 0.98
N ASN A 126 7.48 9.64 0.90
CA ASN A 126 8.43 9.88 2.00
C ASN A 126 7.71 10.18 3.33
N ARG A 127 6.57 10.88 3.31
CA ARG A 127 5.78 11.13 4.52
C ARG A 127 5.24 9.84 5.13
N GLN A 128 4.74 8.93 4.29
CA GLN A 128 4.23 7.64 4.73
C GLN A 128 5.34 6.72 5.24
N ILE A 129 6.49 6.64 4.55
CA ILE A 129 7.66 5.88 5.02
C ILE A 129 8.19 6.43 6.35
N LYS A 130 8.12 7.75 6.56
CA LYS A 130 8.55 8.36 7.84
C LYS A 130 7.61 7.94 8.97
N ALA A 131 6.31 8.07 8.76
CA ALA A 131 5.29 7.67 9.74
C ALA A 131 5.38 6.16 10.04
N LEU A 132 5.56 5.33 9.02
CA LEU A 132 5.84 3.89 9.15
C LEU A 132 7.07 3.63 10.03
N SER A 133 8.18 4.34 9.80
CA SER A 133 9.41 4.16 10.57
C SER A 133 9.23 4.57 12.05
N GLU A 134 8.50 5.66 12.30
CA GLU A 134 8.16 6.11 13.66
C GLU A 134 7.24 5.11 14.37
N ALA A 135 6.22 4.61 13.68
CA ALA A 135 5.33 3.55 14.16
C ALA A 135 6.08 2.26 14.47
N TYR A 136 7.03 1.88 13.62
CA TYR A 136 7.88 0.71 13.81
C TYR A 136 8.73 0.85 15.09
N LEU A 137 9.44 1.97 15.24
CA LEU A 137 10.24 2.25 16.43
C LEU A 137 9.40 2.24 17.71
N ALA A 138 8.22 2.86 17.67
CA ALA A 138 7.31 2.88 18.83
C ALA A 138 6.81 1.48 19.20
N LYS A 139 6.61 0.59 18.21
CA LYS A 139 6.08 -0.76 18.43
C LYS A 139 7.14 -1.77 18.84
N THR A 140 8.34 -1.71 18.26
CA THR A 140 9.39 -2.74 18.44
C THR A 140 10.52 -2.30 19.36
N GLY A 141 10.67 -0.99 19.59
CA GLY A 141 11.83 -0.42 20.27
C GLY A 141 13.11 -0.45 19.41
N LYS A 142 13.02 -0.84 18.13
CA LYS A 142 14.15 -0.94 17.20
C LYS A 142 13.94 -0.06 15.98
N LEU A 143 15.03 0.37 15.37
CA LEU A 143 14.98 1.06 14.08
C LEU A 143 14.60 0.07 12.98
N LEU A 144 13.63 0.44 12.15
CA LEU A 144 13.19 -0.35 10.99
C LEU A 144 14.37 -0.80 10.11
N ILE A 145 15.32 0.10 9.87
CA ILE A 145 16.51 -0.15 9.06
C ILE A 145 17.37 -1.28 9.61
N HIS A 146 17.51 -1.39 10.95
CA HIS A 146 18.31 -2.45 11.56
C HIS A 146 17.70 -3.82 11.33
N ASP A 147 16.39 -3.97 11.52
CA ASP A 147 15.73 -5.26 11.29
C ASP A 147 15.67 -5.58 9.79
N LEU A 148 15.50 -4.59 8.89
CA LEU A 148 15.63 -4.84 7.45
C LEU A 148 17.03 -5.32 7.07
N GLN A 149 18.09 -4.71 7.61
CA GLN A 149 19.47 -5.11 7.34
C GLN A 149 19.78 -6.58 7.70
N SER A 150 19.08 -7.15 8.69
CA SER A 150 19.24 -8.55 9.06
C SER A 150 18.41 -9.52 8.21
N GLU A 151 17.33 -9.04 7.59
CA GLU A 151 16.32 -9.88 6.94
C GLU A 151 16.45 -9.89 5.41
N VAL A 152 17.04 -8.84 4.83
CA VAL A 152 17.31 -8.75 3.39
C VAL A 152 18.80 -8.65 3.10
N SER A 153 19.23 -9.21 1.96
CA SER A 153 20.64 -9.27 1.58
C SER A 153 20.87 -8.96 0.10
N GLY A 154 22.14 -8.88 -0.29
CA GLY A 154 22.54 -8.60 -1.66
C GLY A 154 22.08 -7.22 -2.16
N ASP A 155 21.98 -7.09 -3.47
CA ASP A 155 21.62 -5.83 -4.12
C ASP A 155 20.16 -5.44 -3.91
N TYR A 156 19.27 -6.43 -3.77
CA TYR A 156 17.90 -6.20 -3.30
C TYR A 156 17.88 -5.52 -1.93
N GLY A 157 18.63 -6.06 -0.95
CA GLY A 157 18.72 -5.49 0.39
C GLY A 157 19.24 -4.05 0.38
N LYS A 158 20.33 -3.79 -0.37
CA LYS A 158 20.87 -2.43 -0.53
C LYS A 158 19.81 -1.46 -1.08
N ALA A 159 19.16 -1.85 -2.18
CA ALA A 159 18.14 -1.03 -2.83
C ALA A 159 16.94 -0.75 -1.93
N LEU A 160 16.46 -1.76 -1.20
CA LEU A 160 15.33 -1.66 -0.29
C LEU A 160 15.64 -0.72 0.89
N LEU A 161 16.84 -0.83 1.46
CA LEU A 161 17.28 0.04 2.56
C LEU A 161 17.32 1.51 2.15
N ILE A 162 17.79 1.82 0.93
CA ILE A 162 17.78 3.20 0.41
C ILE A 162 16.35 3.75 0.30
N LEU A 163 15.38 2.92 -0.12
CA LEU A 163 13.97 3.33 -0.18
C LEU A 163 13.37 3.51 1.23
N ALA A 164 13.81 2.71 2.20
CA ALA A 164 13.35 2.74 3.58
C ALA A 164 13.95 3.89 4.41
N GLU A 165 15.18 4.31 4.15
CA GLU A 165 15.89 5.39 4.88
C GLU A 165 15.34 6.80 4.62
N LEU A 166 14.19 6.88 3.93
CA LEU A 166 13.64 8.07 3.30
C LEU A 166 14.58 8.54 2.18
N ARG A 167 14.01 8.74 0.99
CA ARG A 167 14.71 9.41 -0.10
C ARG A 167 15.02 10.85 0.33
N ILE A 168 16.11 11.05 1.07
CA ILE A 168 16.74 12.35 1.25
C ILE A 168 17.33 12.62 -0.13
N PHE A 169 16.47 13.11 -1.03
CA PHE A 169 16.87 13.49 -2.37
C PHE A 169 17.95 14.53 -2.19
N GLN A 170 19.20 14.10 -2.35
CA GLN A 170 20.24 15.05 -2.61
C GLN A 170 19.75 15.79 -3.87
N THR A 171 19.86 17.12 -3.86
CA THR A 171 19.80 17.94 -5.07
C THR A 171 21.04 17.66 -5.94
N SER A 172 21.43 16.39 -6.02
CA SER A 172 22.53 15.89 -6.81
C SER A 172 22.20 16.17 -8.27
N PRO A 173 23.23 16.53 -9.07
CA PRO A 173 23.07 16.81 -10.48
C PRO A 173 22.35 15.66 -11.18
N LEU A 174 21.64 16.00 -12.27
CA LEU A 174 20.96 15.01 -13.11
C LEU A 174 21.96 13.90 -13.48
N PHE A 175 21.62 12.65 -13.17
CA PHE A 175 22.47 11.53 -13.55
C PHE A 175 22.36 11.32 -15.06
N PRO A 176 23.49 11.21 -15.79
CA PRO A 176 23.46 11.07 -17.25
C PRO A 176 22.82 9.72 -17.62
N PRO A 177 21.69 9.69 -18.35
CA PRO A 177 21.04 8.43 -18.73
C PRO A 177 21.90 7.53 -19.61
N GLN A 178 22.93 8.11 -20.25
CA GLN A 178 24.00 7.40 -20.91
C GLN A 178 24.66 6.36 -20.00
N ALA A 179 24.90 6.68 -18.73
CA ALA A 179 25.53 5.75 -17.79
C ALA A 179 24.64 4.55 -17.46
N LEU A 180 23.30 4.68 -17.47
CA LEU A 180 22.41 3.51 -17.37
C LEU A 180 22.49 2.61 -18.61
N TYR A 181 22.53 3.21 -19.79
CA TYR A 181 22.68 2.45 -21.05
C TYR A 181 24.02 1.70 -21.09
N GLU A 182 25.08 2.36 -20.63
CA GLU A 182 26.42 1.76 -20.52
C GLU A 182 26.50 0.71 -19.41
N ALA A 183 25.72 0.85 -18.34
CA ALA A 183 25.65 -0.07 -17.20
C ALA A 183 24.88 -1.37 -17.49
N GLY A 184 23.96 -1.36 -18.46
CA GLY A 184 23.21 -2.55 -18.89
C GLY A 184 23.51 -2.90 -20.34
N GLU A 185 22.64 -2.44 -21.26
CA GLU A 185 22.58 -2.83 -22.67
C GLU A 185 23.89 -2.79 -23.47
N LYS A 186 24.91 -2.01 -23.06
CA LYS A 186 26.20 -1.89 -23.76
C LYS A 186 27.28 -2.85 -23.24
N LYS A 187 27.00 -3.67 -22.23
CA LYS A 187 27.95 -4.66 -21.67
C LYS A 187 27.28 -6.03 -21.52
N TRP A 188 28.09 -7.05 -21.27
CA TRP A 188 27.56 -8.36 -20.86
C TRP A 188 27.39 -8.38 -19.34
N GLY A 189 26.19 -8.71 -18.87
CA GLY A 189 25.78 -8.55 -17.48
C GLY A 189 25.35 -7.13 -17.15
N THR A 190 24.98 -6.88 -15.89
CA THR A 190 24.52 -5.55 -15.45
C THR A 190 25.45 -4.99 -14.39
N ASP A 191 25.53 -3.66 -14.32
CA ASP A 191 26.02 -2.94 -13.16
C ASP A 191 24.82 -2.53 -12.28
N GLU A 192 24.40 -3.45 -11.41
CA GLU A 192 23.25 -3.27 -10.52
C GLU A 192 23.44 -2.04 -9.61
N GLY A 193 24.68 -1.77 -9.20
CA GLY A 193 25.03 -0.60 -8.37
C GLY A 193 24.65 0.71 -9.03
N THR A 194 24.89 0.85 -10.33
CA THR A 194 24.49 2.03 -11.10
C THR A 194 22.95 2.16 -11.19
N PHE A 195 22.24 1.06 -11.42
CA PHE A 195 20.77 1.07 -11.42
C PHE A 195 20.19 1.47 -10.06
N ILE A 196 20.78 0.96 -8.96
CA ILE A 196 20.39 1.32 -7.59
C ILE A 196 20.63 2.80 -7.32
N ASP A 197 21.82 3.31 -7.64
CA ASP A 197 22.15 4.72 -7.39
C ASP A 197 21.12 5.65 -8.06
N VAL A 198 20.78 5.37 -9.32
CA VAL A 198 19.82 6.17 -10.06
C VAL A 198 18.41 6.00 -9.53
N LEU A 199 17.89 4.77 -9.49
CA LEU A 199 16.46 4.52 -9.25
C LEU A 199 16.05 4.74 -7.79
N CYS A 200 16.96 4.53 -6.84
CA CYS A 200 16.61 4.62 -5.42
C CYS A 200 16.92 5.99 -4.78
N HIS A 201 17.89 6.77 -5.30
CA HIS A 201 18.28 8.05 -4.67
C HIS A 201 17.74 9.32 -5.35
N ARG A 202 17.26 9.26 -6.60
CA ARG A 202 16.88 10.46 -7.38
C ARG A 202 15.42 10.85 -7.19
N SER A 203 15.13 12.16 -7.29
CA SER A 203 13.77 12.69 -7.16
C SER A 203 12.84 12.18 -8.26
N ILE A 204 11.53 12.07 -7.98
CA ILE A 204 10.55 11.63 -8.98
C ILE A 204 10.63 12.44 -10.29
N PRO A 205 10.77 13.78 -10.29
CA PRO A 205 10.96 14.54 -11.52
C PRO A 205 12.24 14.16 -12.29
N GLN A 206 13.37 13.99 -11.59
CA GLN A 206 14.63 13.55 -12.21
C GLN A 206 14.48 12.15 -12.80
N LEU A 207 13.88 11.21 -12.06
CA LEU A 207 13.63 9.86 -12.54
C LEU A 207 12.75 9.86 -13.79
N ARG A 208 11.68 10.66 -13.82
CA ARG A 208 10.83 10.79 -15.02
C ARG A 208 11.62 11.29 -16.23
N GLN A 209 12.49 12.29 -16.03
CA GLN A 209 13.37 12.77 -17.09
C GLN A 209 14.32 11.67 -17.57
N THR A 210 14.96 10.96 -16.63
CA THR A 210 15.83 9.81 -16.93
C THR A 210 15.11 8.74 -17.74
N LEU A 211 13.85 8.42 -17.43
CA LEU A 211 13.07 7.42 -18.18
C LEU A 211 12.82 7.84 -19.64
N VAL A 212 12.57 9.12 -19.89
CA VAL A 212 12.36 9.66 -21.24
C VAL A 212 13.67 9.64 -22.03
N GLU A 213 14.74 10.16 -21.43
CA GLU A 213 16.05 10.23 -22.07
C GLU A 213 16.66 8.84 -22.34
N TYR A 214 16.52 7.92 -21.39
CA TYR A 214 16.98 6.53 -21.55
C TYR A 214 16.35 5.89 -22.78
N LYS A 215 15.02 6.02 -22.95
CA LYS A 215 14.30 5.47 -24.11
C LYS A 215 14.81 6.06 -25.43
N ASN A 216 15.17 7.34 -25.44
CA ASN A 216 15.70 7.99 -26.64
C ASN A 216 17.08 7.43 -27.05
N ILE A 217 17.91 7.07 -26.06
CA ILE A 217 19.27 6.56 -26.25
C ILE A 217 19.25 5.06 -26.59
N SER A 218 18.64 4.23 -25.74
CA SER A 218 18.70 2.76 -25.83
C SER A 218 17.70 2.16 -26.82
N LYS A 219 16.68 2.94 -27.23
CA LYS A 219 15.50 2.49 -28.00
C LYS A 219 14.62 1.46 -27.28
N LYS A 220 14.94 1.11 -26.03
CA LYS A 220 14.11 0.31 -25.11
C LYS A 220 13.65 1.18 -23.94
N THR A 221 12.51 0.86 -23.36
CA THR A 221 12.16 1.44 -22.06
C THR A 221 13.09 0.92 -20.97
N LEU A 222 13.31 1.71 -19.91
CA LEU A 222 14.13 1.24 -18.80
C LEU A 222 13.56 -0.01 -18.11
N GLN A 223 12.23 -0.16 -18.11
CA GLN A 223 11.58 -1.36 -17.58
C GLN A 223 11.95 -2.59 -18.41
N GLU A 224 11.85 -2.52 -19.75
CA GLU A 224 12.22 -3.64 -20.63
C GLU A 224 13.68 -4.03 -20.45
N SER A 225 14.59 -3.06 -20.29
CA SER A 225 16.00 -3.34 -20.01
C SER A 225 16.22 -4.01 -18.65
N ILE A 226 15.50 -3.60 -17.60
CA ILE A 226 15.59 -4.27 -16.28
C ILE A 226 15.07 -5.72 -16.38
N GLU A 227 13.93 -5.92 -17.05
CA GLU A 227 13.31 -7.24 -17.24
C GLU A 227 14.17 -8.18 -18.11
N SER A 228 15.02 -7.66 -19.00
CA SER A 228 15.93 -8.48 -19.81
C SER A 228 17.27 -8.78 -19.15
N GLU A 229 17.73 -7.91 -18.24
CA GLU A 229 19.10 -7.96 -17.71
C GLU A 229 19.19 -8.40 -16.24
N MET A 230 18.07 -8.39 -15.50
CA MET A 230 18.00 -8.76 -14.09
C MET A 230 16.99 -9.89 -13.87
N SER A 231 17.01 -10.49 -12.67
CA SER A 231 16.02 -11.48 -12.27
C SER A 231 15.65 -11.39 -10.78
N GLY A 232 14.57 -12.07 -10.38
CA GLY A 232 14.21 -12.29 -8.99
C GLY A 232 13.69 -11.05 -8.26
N SER A 233 14.01 -10.93 -6.96
CA SER A 233 13.52 -9.85 -6.10
C SER A 233 14.09 -8.47 -6.49
N MET A 234 15.32 -8.44 -7.01
CA MET A 234 15.97 -7.22 -7.48
C MET A 234 15.28 -6.64 -8.71
N GLU A 235 15.02 -7.47 -9.72
CA GLU A 235 14.22 -7.10 -10.90
C GLU A 235 12.84 -6.58 -10.46
N SER A 236 12.15 -7.35 -9.61
CA SER A 236 10.82 -7.02 -9.11
C SER A 236 10.78 -5.65 -8.42
N LEU A 237 11.80 -5.34 -7.61
CA LEU A 237 11.91 -4.06 -6.91
C LEU A 237 12.12 -2.88 -7.86
N LEU A 238 13.11 -2.98 -8.76
CA LEU A 238 13.41 -1.88 -9.67
C LEU A 238 12.30 -1.65 -10.69
N VAL A 239 11.66 -2.70 -11.19
CA VAL A 239 10.45 -2.59 -12.02
C VAL A 239 9.33 -1.90 -11.25
N ALA A 240 9.10 -2.25 -9.97
CA ALA A 240 8.11 -1.58 -9.13
C ALA A 240 8.41 -0.09 -8.95
N VAL A 241 9.68 0.27 -8.71
CA VAL A 241 10.12 1.68 -8.62
C VAL A 241 9.83 2.42 -9.93
N VAL A 242 10.23 1.87 -11.09
CA VAL A 242 9.98 2.48 -12.40
C VAL A 242 8.48 2.67 -12.65
N LYS A 243 7.65 1.67 -12.34
CA LYS A 243 6.19 1.77 -12.47
C LYS A 243 5.61 2.83 -11.54
N CYS A 244 6.03 2.88 -10.28
CA CYS A 244 5.55 3.89 -9.32
C CYS A 244 5.97 5.32 -9.70
N VAL A 245 7.17 5.51 -10.25
CA VAL A 245 7.63 6.81 -10.78
C VAL A 245 6.72 7.30 -11.91
N LYS A 246 6.31 6.39 -12.80
CA LYS A 246 5.40 6.69 -13.92
C LYS A 246 3.99 6.95 -13.41
N ASN A 247 3.39 5.99 -12.70
CA ASN A 247 1.99 6.01 -12.28
C ASN A 247 1.76 4.98 -11.15
N VAL A 248 1.72 5.44 -9.89
CA VAL A 248 1.41 4.58 -8.73
C VAL A 248 0.04 3.91 -8.86
N PRO A 249 -1.05 4.61 -9.23
CA PRO A 249 -2.34 3.96 -9.47
C PRO A 249 -2.29 2.77 -10.45
N ALA A 250 -1.59 2.91 -11.58
CA ALA A 250 -1.44 1.82 -12.55
C ALA A 250 -0.64 0.63 -11.98
N TYR A 251 0.43 0.89 -11.23
CA TYR A 251 1.19 -0.16 -10.54
C TYR A 251 0.31 -0.97 -9.58
N LEU A 252 -0.50 -0.29 -8.76
CA LEU A 252 -1.38 -0.95 -7.79
C LEU A 252 -2.55 -1.66 -8.49
N ALA A 253 -3.05 -1.13 -9.61
CA ALA A 253 -4.04 -1.81 -10.45
C ALA A 253 -3.49 -3.14 -11.00
N GLU A 254 -2.26 -3.17 -11.50
CA GLU A 254 -1.62 -4.42 -11.94
C GLU A 254 -1.46 -5.43 -10.80
N ARG A 255 -1.15 -4.96 -9.58
CA ARG A 255 -1.05 -5.84 -8.42
C ARG A 255 -2.40 -6.44 -8.02
N LEU A 256 -3.46 -5.63 -8.01
CA LEU A 256 -4.83 -6.12 -7.77
C LEU A 256 -5.21 -7.18 -8.80
N PHE A 257 -4.94 -6.92 -10.09
CA PHE A 257 -5.24 -7.87 -11.16
C PHE A 257 -4.49 -9.18 -10.95
N ARG A 258 -3.18 -9.12 -10.67
CA ARG A 258 -2.37 -10.31 -10.40
C ARG A 258 -2.85 -11.08 -9.17
N SER A 259 -3.31 -10.40 -8.12
CA SER A 259 -3.84 -11.06 -6.92
C SER A 259 -5.18 -11.76 -7.13
N MET A 260 -5.87 -11.48 -8.23
CA MET A 260 -7.17 -12.06 -8.62
C MET A 260 -7.05 -12.96 -9.86
N LYS A 261 -5.87 -13.09 -10.45
CA LYS A 261 -5.69 -13.81 -11.71
C LYS A 261 -5.27 -15.25 -11.44
N GLY A 262 -6.08 -16.20 -11.92
CA GLY A 262 -5.74 -17.62 -11.94
C GLY A 262 -6.61 -18.42 -10.99
N ALA A 263 -6.11 -19.56 -10.52
CA ALA A 263 -6.82 -20.36 -9.54
C ALA A 263 -6.55 -19.81 -8.14
N GLY A 264 -7.58 -19.26 -7.49
CA GLY A 264 -7.51 -18.66 -6.15
C GLY A 264 -7.09 -17.20 -6.17
N THR A 265 -7.05 -16.62 -4.98
CA THR A 265 -6.83 -15.18 -4.75
C THR A 265 -5.66 -14.98 -3.78
N THR A 266 -5.05 -13.80 -3.79
CA THR A 266 -4.09 -13.37 -2.75
C THR A 266 -4.74 -12.30 -1.88
N GLU A 267 -5.53 -12.73 -0.90
CA GLU A 267 -6.39 -11.90 -0.06
C GLU A 267 -5.60 -10.87 0.74
N SER A 268 -4.39 -11.21 1.18
CA SER A 268 -3.50 -10.26 1.86
C SER A 268 -3.13 -9.06 0.99
N THR A 269 -2.93 -9.26 -0.32
CA THR A 269 -2.63 -8.17 -1.27
C THR A 269 -3.89 -7.37 -1.59
N LEU A 270 -5.03 -8.03 -1.80
CA LEU A 270 -6.31 -7.36 -1.98
C LEU A 270 -6.65 -6.47 -0.79
N THR A 271 -6.62 -7.03 0.43
CA THR A 271 -6.89 -6.31 1.68
C THR A 271 -5.96 -5.11 1.83
N ARG A 272 -4.66 -5.32 1.71
CA ARG A 272 -3.67 -4.25 1.90
C ARG A 272 -3.87 -3.11 0.91
N ILE A 273 -4.07 -3.39 -0.38
CA ILE A 273 -4.26 -2.34 -1.39
C ILE A 273 -5.63 -1.68 -1.22
N MET A 274 -6.72 -2.45 -1.13
CA MET A 274 -8.07 -1.89 -1.04
C MET A 274 -8.24 -1.01 0.20
N VAL A 275 -7.70 -1.43 1.35
CA VAL A 275 -7.76 -0.63 2.58
C VAL A 275 -6.83 0.58 2.50
N SER A 276 -5.53 0.38 2.23
CA SER A 276 -4.54 1.47 2.29
C SER A 276 -4.77 2.58 1.26
N ARG A 277 -5.47 2.29 0.15
CA ARG A 277 -5.74 3.25 -0.93
C ARG A 277 -7.15 3.80 -0.94
N SER A 278 -8.07 3.23 -0.15
CA SER A 278 -9.50 3.62 -0.12
C SER A 278 -9.75 5.10 0.14
N GLU A 279 -8.85 5.78 0.84
CA GLU A 279 -8.96 7.22 1.17
C GLU A 279 -7.95 8.11 0.43
N ILE A 280 -7.17 7.54 -0.50
CA ILE A 280 -6.08 8.24 -1.21
C ILE A 280 -6.40 8.40 -2.70
N ASP A 281 -6.40 7.31 -3.44
CA ASP A 281 -6.41 7.29 -4.91
C ASP A 281 -7.11 6.06 -5.50
N LEU A 282 -7.96 5.37 -4.73
CA LEU A 282 -8.65 4.18 -5.23
C LEU A 282 -9.54 4.45 -6.46
N LEU A 283 -10.05 5.67 -6.67
CA LEU A 283 -10.74 6.03 -7.92
C LEU A 283 -9.80 6.06 -9.13
N ASP A 284 -8.54 6.44 -8.95
CA ASP A 284 -7.54 6.44 -10.02
C ASP A 284 -7.03 5.03 -10.31
N ILE A 285 -6.89 4.21 -9.26
CA ILE A 285 -6.54 2.78 -9.40
C ILE A 285 -7.64 2.06 -10.20
N ARG A 286 -8.92 2.33 -9.91
CA ARG A 286 -10.05 1.80 -10.69
C ARG A 286 -9.97 2.18 -12.17
N ALA A 287 -9.74 3.46 -12.46
CA ALA A 287 -9.64 3.95 -13.83
C ALA A 287 -8.47 3.30 -14.60
N GLU A 288 -7.29 3.17 -13.99
CA GLU A 288 -6.16 2.49 -14.62
C GLU A 288 -6.40 0.98 -14.75
N TYR A 289 -7.04 0.34 -13.77
CA TYR A 289 -7.40 -1.08 -13.84
C TYR A 289 -8.31 -1.36 -15.03
N LYS A 290 -9.41 -0.60 -15.17
CA LYS A 290 -10.34 -0.73 -16.29
C LYS A 290 -9.66 -0.50 -17.63
N LYS A 291 -8.80 0.52 -17.72
CA LYS A 291 -8.02 0.83 -18.91
C LYS A 291 -7.03 -0.29 -19.28
N LEU A 292 -6.38 -0.92 -18.31
CA LEU A 292 -5.36 -1.95 -18.54
C LEU A 292 -5.96 -3.33 -18.84
N PHE A 293 -7.09 -3.68 -18.22
CA PHE A 293 -7.61 -5.06 -18.24
C PHE A 293 -8.99 -5.20 -18.89
N GLY A 294 -9.68 -4.10 -19.19
CA GLY A 294 -10.99 -4.11 -19.86
C GLY A 294 -12.18 -4.47 -18.96
N SER A 295 -11.95 -4.92 -17.72
CA SER A 295 -12.96 -5.14 -16.69
C SER A 295 -12.72 -4.20 -15.50
N SER A 296 -13.76 -3.93 -14.70
CA SER A 296 -13.63 -3.11 -13.49
C SER A 296 -13.08 -3.93 -12.31
N ILE A 297 -12.50 -3.26 -11.31
CA ILE A 297 -12.14 -3.91 -10.04
C ILE A 297 -13.39 -4.50 -9.39
N TYR A 298 -14.53 -3.81 -9.47
CA TYR A 298 -15.78 -4.26 -8.86
C TYR A 298 -16.24 -5.60 -9.45
N SER A 299 -16.26 -5.73 -10.78
CA SER A 299 -16.63 -6.98 -11.47
C SER A 299 -15.65 -8.13 -11.17
N ALA A 300 -14.36 -7.84 -11.03
CA ALA A 300 -13.37 -8.85 -10.63
C ALA A 300 -13.57 -9.30 -9.17
N LEU A 301 -13.92 -8.38 -8.27
CA LEU A 301 -14.26 -8.74 -6.89
C LEU A 301 -15.54 -9.58 -6.81
N GLU A 302 -16.51 -9.34 -7.69
CA GLU A 302 -17.72 -10.18 -7.76
C GLU A 302 -17.43 -11.61 -8.23
N SER A 303 -16.40 -11.83 -9.05
CA SER A 303 -16.03 -13.16 -9.52
C SER A 303 -15.08 -13.89 -8.57
N GLU A 304 -14.12 -13.20 -7.96
CA GLU A 304 -13.00 -13.84 -7.25
C GLU A 304 -13.16 -13.96 -5.73
N VAL A 305 -14.07 -13.18 -5.11
CA VAL A 305 -14.26 -13.20 -3.66
C VAL A 305 -15.74 -13.28 -3.28
N SER A 306 -16.03 -13.83 -2.10
CA SER A 306 -17.39 -14.06 -1.64
C SER A 306 -17.57 -13.75 -0.14
N GLY A 307 -18.81 -13.88 0.33
CA GLY A 307 -19.18 -13.66 1.73
C GLY A 307 -18.90 -12.23 2.22
N SER A 308 -18.82 -12.09 3.54
CA SER A 308 -18.63 -10.79 4.21
C SER A 308 -17.32 -10.10 3.83
N TYR A 309 -16.28 -10.88 3.51
CA TYR A 309 -15.02 -10.36 2.98
C TYR A 309 -15.23 -9.68 1.61
N GLY A 310 -15.84 -10.38 0.66
CA GLY A 310 -16.15 -9.83 -0.66
C GLY A 310 -17.08 -8.62 -0.58
N ASP A 311 -18.10 -8.66 0.28
CA ASP A 311 -19.00 -7.53 0.50
C ASP A 311 -18.26 -6.30 1.07
N THR A 312 -17.28 -6.51 1.95
CA THR A 312 -16.42 -5.44 2.46
C THR A 312 -15.60 -4.82 1.34
N LEU A 313 -14.91 -5.63 0.54
CA LEU A 313 -14.07 -5.12 -0.54
C LEU A 313 -14.87 -4.38 -1.62
N LYS A 314 -16.05 -4.90 -2.00
CA LYS A 314 -16.97 -4.22 -2.92
C LYS A 314 -17.42 -2.87 -2.38
N ARG A 315 -17.74 -2.78 -1.08
CA ARG A 315 -18.07 -1.51 -0.41
C ARG A 315 -16.91 -0.51 -0.45
N LEU A 316 -15.66 -0.97 -0.24
CA LEU A 316 -14.48 -0.12 -0.37
C LEU A 316 -14.23 0.31 -1.83
N CYS A 317 -14.47 -0.58 -2.80
CA CYS A 317 -14.35 -0.26 -4.22
C CYS A 317 -15.34 0.83 -4.66
N GLY A 318 -16.53 0.83 -4.06
CA GLY A 318 -17.62 1.74 -4.39
C GLY A 318 -18.58 1.12 -5.41
N GLN A 319 -19.13 1.93 -6.30
CA GLN A 319 -19.99 1.46 -7.40
C GLN A 319 -19.15 0.92 -8.56
N ASP A 320 -19.74 0.08 -9.40
CA ASP A 320 -19.14 -0.33 -10.67
C ASP A 320 -18.94 0.87 -11.63
N ASP A 321 -17.95 0.79 -12.51
CA ASP A 321 -17.57 1.85 -13.48
C ASP A 321 -17.45 1.35 -14.92
#